data_AF-A0A4V3HBT5-F1
#
_entry.id   AF-A0A4V3HBT5-F1
#
_cell.length_a   1.000
_cell.length_b   1.000
_cell.length_c   1.000
_cell.angle_alpha   90.00
_cell.angle_beta   90.00
_cell.angle_gamma   90.00
#
_symmetry.space_group_name_H-M   'P 1'
#
loop_
_entity.id
_entity.type
_entity.pdbx_description
1 polymer ?
#
loop_
_entity_poly.entity_id
_entity_poly.type
_entity_poly.pdbx_seq_one_letter_code
_entity_poly.pdbx_strand_id
1 'polypeptide(L)'
;MKKLLAVLAGSAATLLAGCGGGGSGTAQQLAGESGSTSPLAAYVGTWQSACDHHDRQLLVIALKSDGSGSLELTPTGETYFKADCSGPVVATDGMSATITGKPDGTADMLIKLAENATATSLRVDKITSSVPAYTFLRSGTTVKYVQMDGKNNWCVDVDNGASCMQDDGMQPALSVPGGLSLRANDLYTVMLDKGVYVLDMHYVKK
;
A
#
# COMPACT_ATOMS: atom_id res chain seq x y z
N MET A 1 2.78 2.63 7.51
CA MET A 1 3.84 2.38 6.49
C MET A 1 4.76 1.21 6.79
N LYS A 2 5.24 1.02 8.04
CA LYS A 2 6.04 -0.17 8.41
C LYS A 2 5.35 -1.51 8.04
N LYS A 3 4.00 -1.57 8.08
CA LYS A 3 3.22 -2.77 7.75
C LYS A 3 3.14 -3.10 6.26
N LEU A 4 2.98 -2.08 5.40
CA LEU A 4 2.94 -2.24 3.93
C LEU A 4 4.20 -2.90 3.35
N LEU A 5 5.35 -2.78 4.03
CA LEU A 5 6.64 -3.27 3.55
C LEU A 5 7.27 -4.37 4.43
N ALA A 6 6.78 -4.62 5.64
CA ALA A 6 7.28 -5.73 6.47
C ALA A 6 7.14 -7.10 5.78
N VAL A 7 6.17 -7.24 4.89
CA VAL A 7 5.96 -8.46 4.08
C VAL A 7 6.82 -8.45 2.81
N LEU A 8 7.23 -7.28 2.30
CA LEU A 8 8.04 -7.13 1.09
C LEU A 8 9.50 -7.59 1.28
N ALA A 9 10.03 -7.55 2.50
CA ALA A 9 11.38 -8.04 2.82
C ALA A 9 11.46 -9.58 2.96
N GLY A 10 10.34 -10.30 3.04
CA GLY A 10 10.29 -11.75 3.26
C GLY A 10 10.37 -12.63 2.01
N SER A 11 10.41 -12.03 0.82
CA SER A 11 10.22 -12.71 -0.47
C SER A 11 11.50 -12.85 -1.31
N ALA A 12 12.67 -12.93 -0.69
CA ALA A 12 13.94 -13.15 -1.38
C ALA A 12 14.37 -14.63 -1.32
N ALA A 13 13.54 -15.52 -1.85
CA ALA A 13 13.99 -16.85 -2.26
C ALA A 13 12.95 -17.46 -3.20
N THR A 14 13.25 -17.55 -4.50
CA THR A 14 13.48 -18.82 -5.19
C THR A 14 13.39 -18.73 -6.72
N LEU A 15 14.32 -19.47 -7.36
CA LEU A 15 14.21 -20.25 -8.61
C LEU A 15 14.40 -19.56 -9.97
N LEU A 16 15.62 -19.74 -10.48
CA LEU A 16 15.91 -19.94 -11.90
C LEU A 16 15.38 -21.32 -12.34
N ALA A 17 14.42 -21.37 -13.25
CA ALA A 17 14.31 -22.36 -14.33
C ALA A 17 12.99 -22.16 -15.11
N GLY A 18 13.05 -22.28 -16.44
CA GLY A 18 11.88 -22.65 -17.23
C GLY A 18 11.67 -21.86 -18.51
N CYS A 19 12.09 -22.44 -19.62
CA CYS A 19 11.92 -21.99 -21.01
C CYS A 19 10.55 -22.43 -21.59
N GLY A 20 10.06 -21.69 -22.60
CA GLY A 20 9.02 -22.11 -23.55
C GLY A 20 7.79 -21.20 -23.51
N GLY A 21 7.27 -20.61 -24.60
CA GLY A 21 7.49 -20.81 -26.02
C GLY A 21 6.12 -20.80 -26.73
N GLY A 22 5.89 -19.79 -27.59
CA GLY A 22 5.04 -19.85 -28.80
C GLY A 22 3.50 -19.86 -28.65
N GLY A 23 2.84 -18.94 -29.36
CA GLY A 23 1.39 -19.04 -29.61
C GLY A 23 0.77 -17.78 -30.20
N SER A 24 0.88 -17.61 -31.52
CA SER A 24 0.24 -16.57 -32.33
C SER A 24 -1.29 -16.71 -32.37
N GLY A 25 -2.01 -15.64 -32.06
CA GLY A 25 -3.47 -15.54 -32.26
C GLY A 25 -3.89 -14.09 -32.49
N THR A 26 -4.26 -13.79 -33.73
CA THR A 26 -4.84 -12.51 -34.16
C THR A 26 -6.16 -12.25 -33.46
N ALA A 27 -6.25 -11.16 -32.69
CA ALA A 27 -7.52 -10.63 -32.20
C ALA A 27 -7.85 -9.34 -32.96
N GLN A 28 -8.93 -9.42 -33.74
CA GLN A 28 -9.56 -8.29 -34.42
C GLN A 28 -10.00 -7.23 -33.41
N GLN A 29 -9.66 -6.00 -33.76
CA GLN A 29 -10.06 -4.76 -33.13
C GLN A 29 -11.57 -4.57 -33.25
N LEU A 30 -12.27 -4.59 -32.11
CA LEU A 30 -13.61 -4.03 -31.97
C LEU A 30 -13.46 -2.67 -31.27
N ALA A 31 -13.49 -1.61 -32.07
CA ALA A 31 -13.66 -0.26 -31.59
C ALA A 31 -15.11 -0.10 -31.11
N GLY A 32 -15.29 0.14 -29.81
CA GLY A 32 -16.58 0.40 -29.18
C GLY A 32 -16.39 1.24 -27.93
N GLU A 33 -16.94 2.45 -27.99
CA GLU A 33 -17.23 3.39 -26.89
C GLU A 33 -16.05 3.96 -26.10
N SER A 34 -15.59 5.12 -26.58
CA SER A 34 -14.78 6.10 -25.86
C SER A 34 -15.55 6.69 -24.67
N GLY A 35 -15.59 5.90 -23.60
CA GLY A 35 -16.05 6.26 -22.27
C GLY A 35 -15.63 5.21 -21.24
N SER A 36 -14.54 4.48 -21.49
CA SER A 36 -14.00 3.50 -20.54
C SER A 36 -13.34 4.24 -19.39
N THR A 37 -14.13 4.61 -18.38
CA THR A 37 -13.59 4.87 -17.06
C THR A 37 -12.87 3.62 -16.61
N SER A 38 -11.55 3.70 -16.35
CA SER A 38 -10.74 2.59 -15.85
C SER A 38 -11.52 1.84 -14.76
N PRO A 39 -11.55 0.49 -14.73
CA PRO A 39 -12.18 -0.25 -13.64
C PRO A 39 -11.60 0.15 -12.28
N LEU A 40 -10.36 0.66 -12.26
CA LEU A 40 -9.73 1.16 -11.05
C LEU A 40 -10.31 2.50 -10.55
N ALA A 41 -11.15 3.19 -11.32
CA ALA A 41 -11.82 4.43 -10.92
C ALA A 41 -12.67 4.27 -9.65
N ALA A 42 -13.20 3.05 -9.40
CA ALA A 42 -14.01 2.75 -8.22
C ALA A 42 -13.22 2.96 -6.90
N TYR A 43 -11.89 2.82 -6.94
CA TYR A 43 -11.03 2.94 -5.76
C TYR A 43 -10.64 4.39 -5.44
N VAL A 44 -10.91 5.34 -6.34
CA VAL A 44 -10.54 6.74 -6.15
C VAL A 44 -11.22 7.31 -4.91
N GLY A 45 -10.42 7.93 -4.05
CA GLY A 45 -10.91 8.49 -2.79
C GLY A 45 -9.83 8.57 -1.72
N THR A 46 -10.27 9.01 -0.54
CA THR A 46 -9.45 8.98 0.68
C THR A 46 -9.97 7.87 1.58
N TRP A 47 -9.04 7.04 2.03
CA TRP A 47 -9.31 5.84 2.82
C TRP A 47 -8.51 5.91 4.12
N GLN A 48 -9.10 5.49 5.22
CA GLN A 48 -8.48 5.52 6.54
C GLN A 48 -8.48 4.12 7.16
N SER A 49 -7.32 3.69 7.66
CA SER A 49 -7.22 2.42 8.40
C SER A 49 -7.84 2.56 9.78
N ALA A 50 -8.10 1.42 10.43
CA ALA A 50 -8.31 1.42 11.87
C ALA A 50 -7.11 2.05 12.60
N CYS A 51 -7.38 2.54 13.82
CA CYS A 51 -6.33 2.95 14.75
C CYS A 51 -5.50 1.73 15.17
N ASP A 52 -4.19 1.87 15.14
CA ASP A 52 -3.25 0.94 15.74
C ASP A 52 -2.37 1.71 16.73
N HIS A 53 -2.74 1.66 18.01
CA HIS A 53 -2.13 2.45 19.06
C HIS A 53 -2.10 3.94 18.71
N HIS A 54 -0.93 4.53 18.51
CA HIS A 54 -0.83 5.94 18.18
C HIS A 54 -1.00 6.21 16.68
N ASP A 55 -1.03 5.19 15.83
CA ASP A 55 -0.88 5.36 14.40
C ASP A 55 -2.18 5.07 13.64
N ARG A 56 -2.52 5.97 12.71
CA ARG A 56 -3.48 5.69 11.62
C ARG A 56 -2.80 5.88 10.30
N GLN A 57 -3.22 5.08 9.32
CA GLN A 57 -2.82 5.28 7.95
C GLN A 57 -3.96 5.90 7.15
N LEU A 58 -3.64 6.94 6.40
CA LEU A 58 -4.44 7.44 5.30
C LEU A 58 -3.87 6.89 3.99
N LEU A 59 -4.75 6.58 3.05
CA LEU A 59 -4.40 6.24 1.69
C LEU A 59 -5.27 7.08 0.77
N VAL A 60 -4.63 7.96 0.01
CA VAL A 60 -5.28 8.66 -1.09
C VAL A 60 -5.02 7.88 -2.37
N ILE A 61 -6.09 7.54 -3.08
CA ILE A 61 -6.05 6.86 -4.38
C ILE A 61 -6.59 7.83 -5.42
N ALA A 62 -5.81 8.08 -6.45
CA ALA A 62 -6.18 8.89 -7.61
C ALA A 62 -5.92 8.12 -8.91
N LEU A 63 -6.60 8.49 -9.99
CA LEU A 63 -6.22 8.05 -11.33
C LEU A 63 -5.09 8.95 -11.85
N LYS A 64 -4.12 8.34 -12.52
CA LYS A 64 -3.13 9.11 -13.29
C LYS A 64 -3.84 9.86 -14.40
N SER A 65 -3.48 11.14 -14.56
CA SER A 65 -3.99 12.00 -15.63
C SER A 65 -3.38 11.71 -17.00
N ASP A 66 -2.49 10.74 -17.10
CA ASP A 66 -1.78 10.34 -18.33
C ASP A 66 -2.59 9.42 -19.26
N GLY A 67 -3.83 9.09 -18.89
CA GLY A 67 -4.72 8.23 -19.68
C GLY A 67 -4.37 6.74 -19.63
N SER A 68 -3.36 6.33 -18.85
CA SER A 68 -2.95 4.91 -18.73
C SER A 68 -3.96 4.03 -18.00
N GLY A 69 -4.93 4.64 -17.29
CA GLY A 69 -5.84 3.94 -16.39
C GLY A 69 -5.18 3.45 -15.10
N SER A 70 -3.91 3.80 -14.87
CA SER A 70 -3.16 3.48 -13.64
C SER A 70 -3.56 4.37 -12.48
N LEU A 71 -3.29 3.90 -11.27
CA LEU A 71 -3.49 4.64 -10.03
C LEU A 71 -2.22 5.35 -9.57
N GLU A 72 -2.40 6.46 -8.87
CA GLU A 72 -1.46 7.02 -7.91
C GLU A 72 -1.94 6.69 -6.50
N LEU A 73 -1.05 6.12 -5.70
CA LEU A 73 -1.30 5.69 -4.34
C LEU A 73 -0.40 6.52 -3.42
N THR A 74 -1.01 7.32 -2.54
CA THR A 74 -0.30 8.18 -1.59
C THR A 74 -0.62 7.73 -0.17
N PRO A 75 0.17 6.80 0.40
CA PRO A 75 0.05 6.45 1.81
C PRO A 75 0.62 7.56 2.69
N THR A 76 -0.05 7.83 3.80
CA THR A 76 0.41 8.78 4.82
C THR A 76 0.15 8.17 6.20
N GLY A 77 1.17 8.12 7.04
CA GLY A 77 1.02 7.76 8.44
C GLY A 77 0.75 9.00 9.27
N GLU A 78 -0.21 8.94 10.18
CA GLU A 78 -0.46 9.97 11.19
C GLU A 78 -0.22 9.34 12.56
N THR A 79 0.74 9.88 13.30
CA THR A 79 0.96 9.54 14.71
C THR A 79 0.22 10.55 15.57
N TYR A 80 -0.74 10.08 16.35
CA TYR A 80 -1.55 10.83 17.30
C TYR A 80 -0.92 10.79 18.68
N PHE A 81 -1.15 11.85 19.46
CA PHE A 81 -0.65 11.90 20.83
C PHE A 81 -1.20 10.76 21.70
N LYS A 82 -2.47 10.39 21.55
CA LYS A 82 -3.09 9.31 22.34
C LYS A 82 -3.12 7.98 21.59
N ALA A 83 -3.06 6.87 22.34
CA ALA A 83 -3.02 5.50 21.84
C ALA A 83 -4.35 4.96 21.29
N ASP A 84 -5.42 5.74 21.34
CA ASP A 84 -6.69 5.46 20.66
C ASP A 84 -6.85 6.29 19.38
N CYS A 85 -5.76 6.93 18.96
CA CYS A 85 -5.69 7.88 17.86
C CYS A 85 -6.67 9.05 18.01
N SER A 86 -6.95 9.47 19.25
CA SER A 86 -7.65 10.71 19.55
C SER A 86 -6.66 11.84 19.88
N GLY A 87 -7.16 13.08 19.91
CA GLY A 87 -6.33 14.25 20.14
C GLY A 87 -5.53 14.68 18.90
N PRO A 88 -4.48 15.51 19.07
CA PRO A 88 -3.75 16.06 17.94
C PRO A 88 -2.81 15.03 17.30
N VAL A 89 -2.64 15.15 15.98
CA VAL A 89 -1.54 14.53 15.24
C VAL A 89 -0.25 15.25 15.63
N VAL A 90 0.74 14.49 16.10
CA VAL A 90 2.05 14.99 16.54
C VAL A 90 3.16 14.73 15.53
N ALA A 91 2.97 13.74 14.65
CA ALA A 91 3.85 13.51 13.52
C ALA A 91 3.09 12.96 12.31
N THR A 92 3.63 13.23 11.13
CA THR A 92 3.15 12.72 9.85
C THR A 92 4.30 12.04 9.12
N ASP A 93 4.06 10.80 8.71
CA ASP A 93 4.99 9.97 7.97
C ASP A 93 4.60 9.89 6.49
N GLY A 94 5.58 10.00 5.61
CA GLY A 94 5.40 9.85 4.18
C GLY A 94 6.62 9.27 3.48
N MET A 95 6.54 9.21 2.15
CA MET A 95 7.61 8.76 1.28
C MET A 95 8.03 9.91 0.35
N SER A 96 9.31 9.95 -0.03
CA SER A 96 9.81 10.94 -0.98
C SER A 96 9.32 10.73 -2.42
N ALA A 97 8.63 9.62 -2.70
CA ALA A 97 8.18 9.22 -4.02
C ALA A 97 6.75 8.69 -3.98
N THR A 98 6.03 8.89 -5.08
CA THR A 98 4.66 8.40 -5.27
C THR A 98 4.68 6.94 -5.73
N ILE A 99 3.76 6.14 -5.18
CA ILE A 99 3.52 4.77 -5.62
C ILE A 99 2.52 4.82 -6.77
N THR A 100 2.78 4.04 -7.82
CA THR A 100 1.86 3.87 -8.95
C THR A 100 1.31 2.45 -8.98
N GLY A 101 0.04 2.28 -9.31
CA GLY A 101 -0.63 0.98 -9.44
C GLY A 101 -1.09 0.75 -10.87
N LYS A 102 -0.36 -0.06 -11.65
CA LYS A 102 -0.74 -0.41 -13.02
C LYS A 102 -1.77 -1.55 -13.01
N PRO A 103 -2.89 -1.49 -13.77
CA PRO A 103 -3.84 -2.59 -13.85
C PRO A 103 -3.20 -3.89 -14.35
N ASP A 104 -3.51 -5.02 -13.70
CA ASP A 104 -3.00 -6.36 -14.02
C ASP A 104 -4.12 -7.43 -14.01
N GLY A 105 -5.29 -7.03 -14.54
CA GLY A 105 -6.46 -7.87 -14.62
C GLY A 105 -7.15 -8.04 -13.26
N THR A 106 -7.93 -9.10 -13.13
CA THR A 106 -8.89 -9.25 -12.03
C THR A 106 -9.10 -10.73 -11.71
N ALA A 107 -9.29 -11.10 -10.44
CA ALA A 107 -9.55 -12.50 -10.05
C ALA A 107 -10.36 -12.59 -8.75
N ASP A 108 -11.09 -13.69 -8.57
CA ASP A 108 -11.67 -14.03 -7.27
C ASP A 108 -10.65 -14.80 -6.44
N MET A 109 -10.36 -14.33 -5.23
CA MET A 109 -9.31 -14.86 -4.36
C MET A 109 -9.86 -15.16 -2.97
N LEU A 110 -9.40 -16.23 -2.34
CA LEU A 110 -9.71 -16.54 -0.94
C LEU A 110 -8.70 -15.83 -0.04
N ILE A 111 -9.14 -14.79 0.66
CA ILE A 111 -8.29 -13.96 1.52
C ILE A 111 -8.79 -14.05 2.96
N LYS A 112 -7.87 -14.28 3.90
CA LYS A 112 -8.17 -14.14 5.33
C LYS A 112 -8.17 -12.65 5.68
N LEU A 113 -9.33 -12.12 6.06
CA LEU A 113 -9.48 -10.71 6.41
C LEU A 113 -9.07 -10.37 7.86
N ALA A 114 -8.77 -11.38 8.66
CA ALA A 114 -8.19 -11.27 10.00
C ALA A 114 -7.43 -12.56 10.34
N GLU A 115 -6.47 -12.49 11.27
CA GLU A 115 -5.55 -13.60 11.60
C GLU A 115 -6.28 -14.92 11.90
N ASN A 116 -7.40 -14.85 12.63
CA ASN A 116 -8.20 -16.02 13.04
C ASN A 116 -9.53 -16.16 12.28
N ALA A 117 -9.69 -15.47 11.15
CA ALA A 117 -10.91 -15.55 10.34
C ALA A 117 -10.82 -16.64 9.26
N THR A 118 -12.00 -17.15 8.88
CA THR A 118 -12.14 -17.98 7.68
C THR A 118 -11.81 -17.16 6.44
N ALA A 119 -11.13 -17.79 5.47
CA ALA A 119 -10.84 -17.15 4.20
C ALA A 119 -12.15 -16.82 3.47
N THR A 120 -12.22 -15.61 2.94
CA THR A 120 -13.39 -15.06 2.27
C THR A 120 -13.07 -14.83 0.81
N SER A 121 -14.00 -15.17 -0.08
CA SER A 121 -13.85 -14.89 -1.52
C SER A 121 -14.00 -13.39 -1.79
N LEU A 122 -12.93 -12.75 -2.27
CA LEU A 122 -12.91 -11.36 -2.69
C LEU A 122 -12.69 -11.29 -4.19
N ARG A 123 -13.48 -10.45 -4.86
CA ARG A 123 -13.15 -9.97 -6.20
C ARG A 123 -12.01 -8.96 -6.06
N VAL A 124 -10.83 -9.32 -6.55
CA VAL A 124 -9.62 -8.50 -6.49
C VAL A 124 -9.30 -7.96 -7.87
N ASP A 125 -9.25 -6.63 -7.99
CA ASP A 125 -8.63 -5.96 -9.12
C ASP A 125 -7.13 -5.92 -8.89
N LYS A 126 -6.40 -6.72 -9.65
CA LYS A 126 -4.96 -6.88 -9.50
C LYS A 126 -4.25 -5.64 -10.04
N ILE A 127 -3.23 -5.21 -9.34
CA ILE A 127 -2.35 -4.14 -9.76
C ILE A 127 -0.88 -4.54 -9.58
N THR A 128 -0.01 -4.05 -10.44
CA THR A 128 1.42 -4.02 -10.16
C THR A 128 1.74 -2.67 -9.52
N SER A 129 2.08 -2.69 -8.24
CA SER A 129 2.46 -1.49 -7.48
C SER A 129 3.94 -1.23 -7.67
N SER A 130 4.31 -0.04 -8.11
CA SER A 130 5.70 0.36 -8.35
C SER A 130 6.02 1.70 -7.70
N VAL A 131 7.19 1.79 -7.09
CA VAL A 131 7.74 3.01 -6.49
C VAL A 131 9.20 3.16 -6.96
N PRO A 132 9.63 4.35 -7.43
CA PRO A 132 11.04 4.59 -7.73
C PRO A 132 11.86 4.60 -6.43
N ALA A 133 13.18 4.78 -6.50
CA ALA A 133 14.00 4.90 -5.30
C ALA A 133 13.44 5.98 -4.35
N TYR A 134 13.36 5.66 -3.07
CA TYR A 134 12.58 6.43 -2.10
C TYR A 134 13.24 6.49 -0.73
N THR A 135 12.92 7.51 0.06
CA THR A 135 13.20 7.55 1.49
C THR A 135 11.90 7.64 2.27
N PHE A 136 11.92 7.19 3.52
CA PHE A 136 10.88 7.55 4.48
C PHE A 136 11.18 8.90 5.10
N LEU A 137 10.12 9.63 5.40
CA LEU A 137 10.20 10.96 6.00
C LEU A 137 9.20 11.01 7.15
N ARG A 138 9.60 11.59 8.28
CA ARG A 138 8.72 11.93 9.40
C ARG A 138 8.82 13.43 9.65
N SER A 139 7.67 14.09 9.75
CA SER A 139 7.55 15.54 9.91
C SER A 139 6.59 15.88 11.06
N GLY A 140 6.79 17.02 11.70
CA GLY A 140 6.01 17.46 12.85
C GLY A 140 6.82 18.40 13.73
N THR A 141 6.16 19.28 14.49
CA THR A 141 6.82 20.30 15.30
C THR A 141 7.62 19.72 16.47
N THR A 142 7.26 18.52 16.92
CA THR A 142 7.89 17.82 18.05
C THR A 142 8.78 16.66 17.60
N VAL A 143 9.00 16.49 16.30
CA VAL A 143 9.87 15.45 15.75
C VAL A 143 11.33 15.78 16.08
N LYS A 144 12.03 14.80 16.64
CA LYS A 144 13.45 14.86 17.00
C LYS A 144 14.20 13.81 16.18
N TYR A 145 15.37 14.17 15.68
CA TYR A 145 16.29 13.22 15.05
C TYR A 145 17.33 12.78 16.07
N VAL A 146 17.36 11.49 16.37
CA VAL A 146 18.15 10.92 17.47
C VAL A 146 18.83 9.64 17.02
N GLN A 147 19.97 9.31 17.64
CA GLN A 147 20.65 8.04 17.42
C GLN A 147 20.25 7.04 18.52
N MET A 148 19.75 5.87 18.12
CA MET A 148 19.41 4.75 19.01
C MET A 148 20.07 3.49 18.45
N ASP A 149 20.83 2.77 19.28
CA ASP A 149 21.54 1.55 18.89
C ASP A 149 22.42 1.72 17.63
N GLY A 150 23.07 2.88 17.52
CA GLY A 150 23.93 3.23 16.38
C GLY A 150 23.18 3.62 15.11
N LYS A 151 21.85 3.58 15.10
CA LYS A 151 21.02 3.93 13.94
C LYS A 151 20.29 5.25 14.16
N ASN A 152 20.13 6.00 13.08
CA ASN A 152 19.36 7.23 13.12
C ASN A 152 17.86 6.94 13.14
N ASN A 153 17.12 7.71 13.93
CA ASN A 153 15.69 7.56 14.12
C ASN A 153 15.03 8.95 14.18
N TRP A 154 13.85 9.08 13.58
CA TRP A 154 12.92 10.17 13.86
C TRP A 154 11.97 9.73 14.96
N CYS A 155 12.00 10.44 16.09
CA CYS A 155 11.18 10.15 17.24
C CYS A 155 10.25 11.33 17.56
N VAL A 156 9.07 11.02 18.09
CA VAL A 156 8.11 11.99 18.61
C VAL A 156 7.60 11.53 19.97
N ASP A 157 7.43 12.46 20.89
CA ASP A 157 6.84 12.17 22.20
C ASP A 157 5.33 11.90 22.02
N VAL A 158 4.83 10.84 22.63
CA VAL A 158 3.41 10.48 22.66
C VAL A 158 2.98 10.26 24.11
N ASP A 159 1.68 10.17 24.37
CA ASP A 159 1.20 9.83 25.71
C ASP A 159 1.78 8.49 26.15
N ASN A 160 2.37 8.46 27.34
CA ASN A 160 3.05 7.31 27.92
C ASN A 160 4.26 6.75 27.12
N GLY A 161 4.95 7.58 26.32
CA GLY A 161 6.23 7.15 25.72
C GLY A 161 6.70 7.97 24.53
N ALA A 162 7.32 7.26 23.57
CA ALA A 162 7.78 7.84 22.31
C ALA A 162 7.49 6.88 21.15
N SER A 163 7.15 7.45 19.99
CA SER A 163 7.05 6.71 18.73
C SER A 163 8.28 7.04 17.87
N CYS A 164 9.02 6.00 17.47
CA CYS A 164 10.24 6.15 16.67
C CYS A 164 10.16 5.39 15.35
N MET A 165 10.60 6.06 14.29
CA MET A 165 10.80 5.49 12.96
C MET A 165 12.29 5.54 12.63
N GLN A 166 12.87 4.38 12.33
CA GLN A 166 14.27 4.30 11.89
C GLN A 166 14.44 4.98 10.54
N ASP A 167 15.52 5.72 10.40
CA ASP A 167 15.99 6.27 9.12
C ASP A 167 16.89 5.25 8.44
N ASP A 168 16.27 4.45 7.57
CA ASP A 168 16.97 3.48 6.71
C ASP A 168 17.65 4.13 5.50
N GLY A 169 17.57 5.47 5.36
CA GLY A 169 18.07 6.19 4.21
C GLY A 169 17.37 5.80 2.90
N MET A 170 18.10 5.93 1.80
CA MET A 170 17.60 5.65 0.46
C MET A 170 17.33 4.16 0.26
N GLN A 171 16.09 3.84 -0.09
CA GLN A 171 15.65 2.52 -0.50
C GLN A 171 15.69 2.41 -2.03
N PRO A 172 15.99 1.22 -2.58
CA PRO A 172 15.95 1.00 -4.01
C PRO A 172 14.52 1.08 -4.55
N ALA A 173 14.40 1.30 -5.85
CA ALA A 173 13.11 1.16 -6.54
C ALA A 173 12.54 -0.26 -6.37
N LEU A 174 11.22 -0.35 -6.25
CA LEU A 174 10.53 -1.62 -5.99
C LEU A 174 9.29 -1.72 -6.87
N SER A 175 9.00 -2.93 -7.33
CA SER A 175 7.77 -3.24 -8.06
C SER A 175 7.25 -4.61 -7.63
N VAL A 176 5.99 -4.67 -7.20
CA VAL A 176 5.40 -5.89 -6.65
C VAL A 176 3.95 -6.09 -7.08
N PRO A 177 3.52 -7.36 -7.30
CA PRO A 177 2.11 -7.67 -7.49
C PRO A 177 1.30 -7.41 -6.22
N GLY A 178 0.16 -6.78 -6.39
CA GLY A 178 -0.84 -6.52 -5.37
C GLY A 178 -2.24 -6.48 -5.95
N GLY A 179 -3.17 -5.97 -5.17
CA GLY A 179 -4.54 -5.83 -5.62
C GLY A 179 -5.37 -5.00 -4.67
N LEU A 180 -6.51 -4.56 -5.18
CA LEU A 180 -7.50 -3.81 -4.44
C LEU A 180 -8.83 -4.57 -4.50
N SER A 181 -9.62 -4.48 -3.44
CA SER A 181 -10.97 -5.00 -3.40
C SER A 181 -11.87 -4.07 -2.60
N LEU A 182 -13.07 -3.80 -3.13
CA LEU A 182 -14.09 -3.02 -2.45
C LEU A 182 -15.24 -3.90 -1.99
N ARG A 183 -15.73 -3.63 -0.77
CA ARG A 183 -17.01 -4.10 -0.28
C ARG A 183 -17.71 -2.94 0.43
N ALA A 184 -18.75 -2.40 -0.19
CA ALA A 184 -19.40 -1.19 0.31
C ALA A 184 -18.38 -0.05 0.57
N ASN A 185 -18.21 0.36 1.84
CA ASN A 185 -17.28 1.42 2.23
C ASN A 185 -15.93 0.88 2.71
N ASP A 186 -15.70 -0.42 2.61
CA ASP A 186 -14.43 -1.06 2.96
C ASP A 186 -13.54 -1.22 1.73
N LEU A 187 -12.30 -0.80 1.87
CA LEU A 187 -11.21 -1.06 0.94
C LEU A 187 -10.24 -2.05 1.57
N TYR A 188 -9.95 -3.12 0.85
CA TYR A 188 -8.90 -4.07 1.18
C TYR A 188 -7.77 -3.93 0.17
N THR A 189 -6.56 -3.66 0.63
CA THR A 189 -5.34 -3.86 -0.15
C THR A 189 -4.86 -5.27 0.10
N VAL A 190 -4.43 -5.95 -0.96
CA VAL A 190 -3.82 -7.27 -0.88
C VAL A 190 -2.47 -7.25 -1.55
N MET A 191 -1.58 -8.11 -1.09
CA MET A 191 -0.24 -8.25 -1.65
C MET A 191 0.14 -9.70 -1.81
N LEU A 192 1.00 -9.99 -2.77
CA LEU A 192 1.54 -11.32 -2.96
C LEU A 192 2.64 -11.58 -1.90
N ASP A 193 2.40 -12.53 -1.00
CA ASP A 193 3.38 -13.05 -0.05
C ASP A 193 3.60 -14.54 -0.31
N LYS A 194 4.84 -14.93 -0.58
CA LYS A 194 5.23 -16.34 -0.84
C LYS A 194 4.32 -17.08 -1.84
N GLY A 195 3.89 -16.38 -2.89
CA GLY A 195 3.05 -16.92 -3.95
C GLY A 195 1.54 -16.95 -3.65
N VAL A 196 1.11 -16.45 -2.49
CA VAL A 196 -0.31 -16.36 -2.11
C VAL A 196 -0.66 -14.91 -1.82
N TYR A 197 -1.82 -14.45 -2.30
CA TYR A 197 -2.32 -13.12 -1.93
C TYR A 197 -2.82 -13.14 -0.49
N VAL A 198 -2.34 -12.19 0.30
CA VAL A 198 -2.74 -11.98 1.69
C VAL A 198 -3.27 -10.56 1.87
N LEU A 199 -4.08 -10.35 2.90
CA LEU A 199 -4.49 -9.00 3.30
C LEU A 199 -3.24 -8.21 3.70
N ASP A 200 -3.06 -7.05 3.08
CA ASP A 200 -2.07 -6.06 3.48
C ASP A 200 -2.69 -5.10 4.50
N MET A 201 -3.69 -4.32 4.06
CA MET A 201 -4.37 -3.35 4.91
C MET A 201 -5.87 -3.32 4.64
N HIS A 202 -6.64 -3.05 5.69
CA HIS A 202 -8.06 -2.73 5.62
C HIS A 202 -8.24 -1.25 5.93
N TYR A 203 -9.00 -0.57 5.07
CA TYR A 203 -9.39 0.82 5.20
C TYR A 203 -10.90 0.97 5.09
N VAL A 204 -11.41 2.05 5.66
CA VAL A 204 -12.78 2.52 5.50
C VAL A 204 -12.75 3.86 4.79
N LYS A 205 -13.75 4.13 3.94
CA LYS A 205 -13.88 5.40 3.23
C LYS A 205 -14.04 6.57 4.23
N LYS A 206 -13.29 7.64 4.00
CA LYS A 206 -13.35 8.88 4.79
C LYS A 206 -14.41 9.84 4.26
#